data_AF-A0AAV5A629-F1
#
_entry.id   AF-A0AAV5A629-F1
#
_cell.length_a   1.000
_cell.length_b   1.000
_cell.length_c   1.000
_cell.angle_alpha   90.00
_cell.angle_beta   90.00
_cell.angle_gamma   90.00
#
_symmetry.space_group_name_H-M   'P 1'
#
loop_
_entity.id
_entity.type
_entity.pdbx_description
1 polymer ?
#
loop_
_entity_poly.entity_id
_entity_poly.type
_entity_poly.pdbx_seq_one_letter_code
_entity_poly.pdbx_strand_id
1 'polypeptide(L)'
;MDIFPSPSANGFEASPVSIGSVLSFRHLSYQVKVKQHRHSHSDPPALTSALLVDDVSLDIRAGELLAIMTTLLNLMSFRKQAMPGGSVFLNGNALNKKDMQELSMFVEQEDALIGVLTVRETVQLSLELFDPSLSKKEVYARVSRVLSAMGLSSCADQRVGTVISPGISGGQKRRLTAACAMVTLPTSAREVMMAIRTLAVAESIIVLVTIHQPSYEVLSQFTDVLLLAGGWTCFHGKVTEMEGFFERWGHPVTKFVSPAEHAMNCLNNDFSSTKTETTASMREFYLSHNSRQYTLELPKSGITNREPHFHSERLDIIMKRSLVLTRRSVKNYSRNLLAYGVRAGMYAG
;
A
#
# COMPACT_ATOMS: atom_id res chain seq x y z
N MET A 1 5.49 29.32 -36.32
CA MET A 1 4.12 29.53 -35.83
C MET A 1 3.97 28.67 -34.60
N ASP A 2 4.26 29.29 -33.46
CA ASP A 2 4.32 28.69 -32.14
C ASP A 2 2.91 28.50 -31.56
N ILE A 3 2.66 27.34 -30.92
CA ILE A 3 1.34 26.92 -30.37
C ILE A 3 1.36 26.89 -28.83
N PHE A 4 2.24 27.64 -28.17
CA PHE A 4 2.20 27.78 -26.70
C PHE A 4 2.52 29.23 -26.28
N PRO A 5 1.64 29.90 -25.51
CA PRO A 5 1.94 31.23 -25.01
C PRO A 5 2.94 31.14 -23.85
N SER A 6 3.94 32.01 -23.89
CA SER A 6 4.88 32.26 -22.79
C SER A 6 4.15 32.84 -21.56
N PRO A 7 4.46 32.40 -20.33
CA PRO A 7 3.85 32.96 -19.13
C PRO A 7 4.44 34.34 -18.84
N SER A 8 3.56 35.32 -18.70
CA SER A 8 3.90 36.69 -18.30
C SER A 8 4.39 36.75 -16.85
N ALA A 9 5.45 37.53 -16.66
CA ALA A 9 5.98 37.91 -15.37
C ALA A 9 4.96 38.80 -14.63
N ASN A 10 4.30 38.24 -13.62
CA ASN A 10 3.74 39.00 -12.50
C ASN A 10 4.00 38.20 -11.23
N GLY A 11 4.80 38.78 -10.33
CA GLY A 11 5.29 38.15 -9.12
C GLY A 11 4.15 37.72 -8.21
N PHE A 12 4.00 36.40 -8.07
CA PHE A 12 3.52 35.82 -6.83
C PHE A 12 4.73 35.79 -5.89
N GLU A 13 4.80 36.77 -4.99
CA GLU A 13 5.57 36.62 -3.77
C GLU A 13 5.15 35.29 -3.12
N ALA A 14 6.10 34.36 -3.03
CA ALA A 14 5.90 33.09 -2.40
C ALA A 14 5.62 33.32 -0.90
N SER A 15 4.35 33.30 -0.53
CA SER A 15 3.93 33.19 0.86
C SER A 15 4.64 31.98 1.49
N PRO A 16 5.11 32.08 2.75
CA PRO A 16 5.90 31.03 3.38
C PRO A 16 5.11 29.71 3.42
N VAL A 17 5.74 28.64 2.94
CA VAL A 17 5.20 27.27 2.93
C VAL A 17 4.68 26.93 4.32
N SER A 18 3.36 26.76 4.45
CA SER A 18 2.71 26.31 5.68
C SER A 18 3.27 24.95 6.11
N ILE A 19 3.70 24.87 7.37
CA ILE A 19 4.34 23.70 7.97
C ILE A 19 3.40 22.49 7.84
N GLY A 20 3.82 21.48 7.06
CA GLY A 20 3.03 20.27 6.80
C GLY A 20 2.91 19.36 8.03
N SER A 21 1.90 18.49 8.03
CA SER A 21 1.68 17.50 9.10
C SER A 21 2.84 16.50 9.20
N VAL A 22 3.15 16.05 10.40
CA VAL A 22 4.18 15.04 10.69
C VAL A 22 3.56 13.87 11.44
N LEU A 23 3.67 12.67 10.87
CA LEU A 23 3.30 11.41 11.51
C LEU A 23 4.55 10.75 12.07
N SER A 24 4.59 10.60 13.38
CA SER A 24 5.73 10.11 14.14
C SER A 24 5.40 8.79 14.81
N PHE A 25 6.29 7.83 14.68
CA PHE A 25 6.24 6.55 15.38
C PHE A 25 7.45 6.45 16.31
N ARG A 26 7.23 5.96 17.52
CA ARG A 26 8.26 5.83 18.57
C ARG A 26 8.18 4.44 19.18
N HIS A 27 9.34 3.78 19.25
CA HIS A 27 9.55 2.51 19.94
C HIS A 27 8.53 1.42 19.57
N LEU A 28 8.17 1.32 18.28
CA LEU A 28 7.24 0.32 17.81
C LEU A 28 7.88 -1.08 17.83
N SER A 29 7.32 -1.98 18.63
CA SER A 29 7.72 -3.39 18.68
C SER A 29 6.51 -4.32 18.51
N TYR A 30 6.74 -5.50 17.92
CA TYR A 30 5.70 -6.50 17.66
C TYR A 30 6.22 -7.92 17.74
N GLN A 31 5.45 -8.76 18.45
CA GLN A 31 5.77 -10.16 18.64
C GLN A 31 4.58 -11.05 18.24
N VAL A 32 4.88 -12.18 17.61
CA VAL A 32 3.89 -13.20 17.27
C VAL A 32 4.19 -14.46 18.05
N LYS A 33 3.14 -15.06 18.62
CA LYS A 33 3.25 -16.37 19.25
C LYS A 33 3.21 -17.44 18.17
N VAL A 34 4.31 -18.18 18.02
CA VAL A 34 4.46 -19.28 17.06
C VAL A 34 4.30 -20.60 17.82
N LYS A 35 3.48 -21.50 17.27
CA LYS A 35 3.40 -22.87 17.75
C LYS A 35 4.55 -23.66 17.12
N GLN A 36 5.44 -24.22 17.92
CA GLN A 36 6.47 -25.11 17.39
C GLN A 36 5.86 -26.43 16.89
N HIS A 37 6.47 -26.99 15.84
CA HIS A 37 6.14 -28.33 15.37
C HIS A 37 6.56 -29.35 16.44
N ARG A 38 5.64 -30.26 16.79
CA ARG A 38 5.90 -31.32 17.78
C ARG A 38 7.02 -32.24 17.30
N HIS A 39 8.02 -32.46 18.14
CA HIS A 39 9.01 -33.54 17.95
C HIS A 39 8.52 -34.89 18.49
N SER A 40 7.55 -34.90 19.42
CA SER A 40 6.91 -36.10 19.96
C SER A 40 5.43 -35.84 20.28
N HIS A 41 4.60 -36.88 20.23
CA HIS A 41 3.16 -36.82 20.53
C HIS A 41 2.83 -36.59 22.01
N SER A 42 3.80 -36.76 22.91
CA SER A 42 3.64 -36.68 24.37
C SER A 42 3.81 -35.27 24.96
N ASP A 43 4.40 -34.32 24.23
CA ASP A 43 4.74 -33.02 24.79
C ASP A 43 3.67 -31.96 24.51
N PRO A 44 3.32 -31.11 25.50
CA PRO A 44 2.47 -29.95 25.27
C PRO A 44 3.16 -29.01 24.26
N PRO A 45 2.43 -28.39 23.31
CA PRO A 45 3.03 -27.50 22.33
C PRO A 45 3.65 -26.29 23.04
N ALA A 46 4.97 -26.16 22.98
CA ALA A 46 5.66 -24.96 23.43
C ALA A 46 5.27 -23.79 22.51
N LEU A 47 4.72 -22.72 23.09
CA LEU A 47 4.53 -21.45 22.39
C LEU A 47 5.83 -20.66 22.49
N THR A 48 6.55 -20.53 21.39
CA THR A 48 7.71 -19.64 21.30
C THR A 48 7.26 -18.32 20.70
N SER A 49 7.73 -17.21 21.23
CA SER A 49 7.33 -15.88 20.78
C SER A 49 8.41 -15.29 19.88
N ALA A 50 8.10 -15.12 18.59
CA ALA A 50 9.01 -14.57 17.59
C ALA A 50 8.81 -13.05 17.46
N LEU A 51 9.89 -12.28 17.65
CA LEU A 51 9.88 -10.83 17.47
C LEU A 51 9.95 -10.52 15.97
N LEU A 52 8.96 -9.79 15.46
CA LEU A 52 8.87 -9.43 14.04
C LEU A 52 9.23 -7.97 13.77
N VAL A 53 9.13 -7.12 14.79
CA VAL A 53 9.51 -5.70 14.76
C VAL A 53 10.08 -5.37 16.15
N ASP A 54 11.23 -4.70 16.18
CA ASP A 54 11.94 -4.32 17.39
C ASP A 54 12.35 -2.84 17.32
N ASP A 55 11.75 -2.05 18.20
CA ASP A 55 12.14 -0.67 18.50
C ASP A 55 12.25 0.24 17.27
N VAL A 56 11.24 0.21 16.40
CA VAL A 56 11.22 1.05 15.21
C VAL A 56 10.67 2.43 15.55
N SER A 57 11.49 3.45 15.29
CA SER A 57 11.11 4.86 15.39
C SER A 57 11.34 5.54 14.05
N LEU A 58 10.39 6.35 13.59
CA LEU A 58 10.46 7.06 12.32
C LEU A 58 9.53 8.28 12.31
N ASP A 59 9.85 9.28 11.49
CA ASP A 59 9.04 10.47 11.25
C ASP A 59 8.78 10.59 9.75
N ILE A 60 7.53 10.88 9.38
CA ILE A 60 7.13 11.09 7.98
C ILE A 60 6.35 12.38 7.89
N ARG A 61 6.68 13.21 6.90
CA ARG A 61 6.06 14.50 6.69
C ARG A 61 5.03 14.45 5.57
N ALA A 62 4.09 15.39 5.61
CA ALA A 62 3.11 15.61 4.56
C ALA A 62 3.78 15.78 3.19
N GLY A 63 3.28 15.07 2.19
CA GLY A 63 3.86 15.03 0.84
C GLY A 63 4.96 13.98 0.64
N GLU A 64 5.39 13.29 1.69
CA GLU A 64 6.39 12.22 1.60
C GLU A 64 5.74 10.86 1.32
N LEU A 65 6.42 10.09 0.47
CA LEU A 65 6.12 8.69 0.17
C LEU A 65 7.17 7.82 0.82
N LEU A 66 6.78 6.99 1.79
CA LEU A 66 7.66 6.01 2.44
C LEU A 66 7.43 4.60 1.86
N ALA A 67 8.50 4.02 1.31
CA ALA A 67 8.53 2.60 0.95
C ALA A 67 8.97 1.77 2.16
N ILE A 68 8.14 0.80 2.54
CA ILE A 68 8.42 -0.14 3.63
C ILE A 68 8.64 -1.52 3.00
N MET A 69 9.85 -2.07 3.11
CA MET A 69 10.16 -3.35 2.46
C MET A 69 9.81 -4.58 3.32
N THR A 70 8.86 -4.45 4.26
CA THR A 70 8.36 -5.52 5.15
C THR A 70 6.90 -5.29 5.65
N THR A 71 6.40 -6.17 6.54
CA THR A 71 5.01 -6.22 7.05
C THR A 71 4.68 -5.22 8.18
N LEU A 72 5.47 -4.15 8.35
CA LEU A 72 5.28 -3.12 9.40
C LEU A 72 3.97 -2.32 9.23
N LEU A 73 3.48 -2.17 8.00
CA LEU A 73 2.34 -1.30 7.68
C LEU A 73 1.07 -1.63 8.47
N ASN A 74 0.80 -2.92 8.72
CA ASN A 74 -0.36 -3.35 9.51
C ASN A 74 -0.29 -2.93 10.99
N LEU A 75 0.92 -2.72 11.50
CA LEU A 75 1.14 -2.23 12.86
C LEU A 75 1.02 -0.71 12.90
N MET A 76 1.60 -0.02 11.92
CA MET A 76 1.48 1.44 11.79
C MET A 76 0.03 1.89 11.60
N SER A 77 -0.83 1.06 11.00
CA SER A 77 -2.25 1.32 10.83
C SER A 77 -3.14 0.87 12.00
N PHE A 78 -2.56 0.49 13.15
CA PHE A 78 -3.29 0.01 14.34
C PHE A 78 -4.20 -1.22 14.10
N ARG A 79 -3.99 -1.95 13.01
CA ARG A 79 -4.69 -3.22 12.73
C ARG A 79 -4.12 -4.38 13.54
N LYS A 80 -2.83 -4.30 13.88
CA LYS A 80 -2.16 -5.17 14.86
C LYS A 80 -1.83 -4.38 16.12
N GLN A 81 -1.93 -5.03 17.27
CA GLN A 81 -1.58 -4.42 18.55
C GLN A 81 -0.07 -4.46 18.74
N ALA A 82 0.55 -3.29 18.88
CA ALA A 82 1.95 -3.16 19.23
C ALA A 82 2.20 -3.61 20.69
N MET A 83 3.45 -3.94 20.98
CA MET A 83 3.89 -4.21 22.35
C MET A 83 3.81 -2.93 23.21
N PRO A 84 3.67 -3.07 24.54
CA PRO A 84 3.75 -1.93 25.46
C PRO A 84 5.05 -1.14 25.25
N GLY A 85 4.97 0.19 25.26
CA GLY A 85 6.11 1.10 25.04
C GLY A 85 6.10 1.81 23.68
N GLY A 86 5.40 1.25 22.68
CA GLY A 86 5.21 1.90 21.39
C GLY A 86 4.17 3.02 21.43
N SER A 87 4.45 4.14 20.77
CA SER A 87 3.54 5.28 20.65
C SER A 87 3.56 5.88 19.25
N VAL A 88 2.42 6.44 18.85
CA VAL A 88 2.22 7.09 17.55
C VAL A 88 1.67 8.48 17.78
N PHE A 89 2.23 9.46 17.08
CA PHE A 89 1.86 10.87 17.21
C PHE A 89 1.57 11.46 15.84
N LEU A 90 0.58 12.35 15.77
CA LEU A 90 0.35 13.22 14.63
C LEU A 90 0.51 14.66 15.11
N ASN A 91 1.47 15.38 14.55
CA ASN A 91 1.80 16.75 14.94
C ASN A 91 2.07 16.89 16.46
N GLY A 92 2.65 15.85 17.07
CA GLY A 92 2.92 15.78 18.51
C GLY A 92 1.74 15.32 19.38
N ASN A 93 0.53 15.19 18.82
CA ASN A 93 -0.62 14.65 19.55
C ASN A 93 -0.63 13.13 19.46
N ALA A 94 -0.75 12.44 20.59
CA ALA A 94 -0.82 10.99 20.62
C ALA A 94 -2.09 10.50 19.89
N LEU A 95 -1.91 9.60 18.93
CA LEU A 95 -3.02 8.97 18.21
C LEU A 95 -3.44 7.68 18.90
N ASN A 96 -4.74 7.52 19.09
CA ASN A 96 -5.33 6.25 19.44
C ASN A 96 -5.84 5.51 18.18
N LYS A 97 -6.31 4.27 18.37
CA LYS A 97 -6.82 3.44 17.27
C LYS A 97 -8.01 4.08 16.53
N LYS A 98 -8.93 4.75 17.23
CA LYS A 98 -10.10 5.41 16.62
C LYS A 98 -9.67 6.61 15.79
N ASP A 99 -8.79 7.45 16.33
CA ASP A 99 -8.26 8.62 15.62
C ASP A 99 -7.57 8.17 14.32
N MET A 100 -6.76 7.10 14.38
CA MET A 100 -6.12 6.56 13.18
C MET A 100 -7.14 6.04 12.15
N GLN A 101 -8.22 5.41 12.60
CA GLN A 101 -9.28 4.92 11.70
C GLN A 101 -10.08 6.05 11.05
N GLU A 102 -10.25 7.19 11.74
CA GLU A 102 -10.95 8.36 11.21
C GLU A 102 -10.07 9.20 10.27
N LEU A 103 -8.77 9.29 10.55
CA LEU A 103 -7.83 10.16 9.83
C LEU A 103 -7.08 9.48 8.69
N SER A 104 -7.12 8.15 8.58
CA SER A 104 -6.35 7.40 7.58
C SER A 104 -7.21 6.49 6.71
N MET A 105 -6.74 6.29 5.48
CA MET A 105 -7.30 5.32 4.53
C MET A 105 -6.30 4.18 4.36
N PHE A 106 -6.77 2.94 4.51
CA PHE A 106 -5.94 1.74 4.36
C PHE A 106 -6.43 0.90 3.17
N VAL A 107 -5.51 0.57 2.26
CA VAL A 107 -5.77 -0.30 1.11
C VAL A 107 -5.26 -1.70 1.43
N GLU A 108 -6.12 -2.71 1.33
CA GLU A 108 -5.78 -4.10 1.65
C GLU A 108 -4.95 -4.79 0.56
N GLN A 109 -4.16 -5.79 0.96
CA GLN A 109 -3.30 -6.57 0.07
C GLN A 109 -4.05 -7.65 -0.72
N GLU A 110 -5.15 -8.17 -0.16
CA GLU A 110 -6.01 -9.14 -0.84
C GLU A 110 -7.26 -8.47 -1.38
N ASP A 111 -7.63 -8.84 -2.61
CA ASP A 111 -8.72 -8.18 -3.31
C ASP A 111 -10.07 -8.79 -2.94
N ALA A 112 -11.00 -7.91 -2.55
CA ALA A 112 -12.40 -8.24 -2.35
C ALA A 112 -13.12 -8.43 -3.71
N LEU A 113 -12.77 -9.47 -4.45
CA LEU A 113 -13.46 -9.83 -5.69
C LEU A 113 -14.85 -10.41 -5.38
N ILE A 114 -15.88 -9.93 -6.06
CA ILE A 114 -17.24 -10.45 -5.91
C ILE A 114 -17.36 -11.78 -6.66
N GLY A 115 -17.37 -12.88 -5.91
CA GLY A 115 -17.33 -14.25 -6.44
C GLY A 115 -18.42 -14.64 -7.45
N VAL A 116 -19.58 -13.97 -7.42
CA VAL A 116 -20.71 -14.28 -8.31
C VAL A 116 -20.65 -13.59 -9.68
N LEU A 117 -19.72 -12.65 -9.85
CA LEU A 117 -19.45 -11.99 -11.13
C LEU A 117 -18.53 -12.86 -11.99
N THR A 118 -18.60 -12.66 -13.31
CA THR A 118 -17.61 -13.26 -14.22
C THR A 118 -16.33 -12.45 -14.26
N VAL A 119 -15.23 -13.06 -14.71
CA VAL A 119 -13.94 -12.39 -14.90
C VAL A 119 -14.09 -11.10 -15.72
N ARG A 120 -14.81 -11.16 -16.85
CA ARG A 120 -15.07 -10.01 -17.72
C ARG A 120 -15.92 -8.95 -17.03
N GLU A 121 -16.97 -9.36 -16.32
CA GLU A 121 -17.87 -8.44 -15.61
C GLU A 121 -17.11 -7.68 -14.53
N THR A 122 -16.22 -8.34 -13.79
CA THR A 122 -15.41 -7.71 -12.75
C THR A 122 -14.51 -6.63 -13.35
N VAL A 123 -13.74 -6.94 -14.41
CA VAL A 123 -12.85 -5.96 -15.07
C VAL A 123 -13.66 -4.81 -15.70
N GLN A 124 -14.80 -5.12 -16.31
CA GLN A 124 -15.68 -4.11 -16.89
C GLN A 124 -16.23 -3.15 -15.83
N LEU A 125 -16.70 -3.66 -14.69
CA LEU A 125 -17.22 -2.83 -13.61
C LEU A 125 -16.12 -1.96 -12.99
N SER A 126 -14.88 -2.46 -12.88
CA SER A 126 -13.74 -1.65 -12.45
C SER A 126 -13.53 -0.45 -13.36
N LEU A 127 -13.59 -0.64 -14.69
CA LEU A 127 -13.44 0.44 -15.65
C LEU A 127 -14.64 1.42 -15.65
N GLU A 128 -15.87 0.91 -15.61
CA GLU A 128 -17.09 1.74 -15.59
C GLU A 128 -17.22 2.58 -14.30
N LEU A 129 -16.70 2.08 -13.16
CA LEU A 129 -16.65 2.84 -11.92
C LEU A 129 -15.54 3.90 -11.93
N PHE A 130 -14.40 3.56 -12.52
CA PHE A 130 -13.26 4.47 -12.65
C PHE A 130 -13.60 5.65 -13.56
N ASP A 131 -14.01 5.36 -14.80
CA ASP A 131 -14.37 6.35 -15.79
C ASP A 131 -15.77 6.08 -16.39
N PRO A 132 -16.82 6.65 -15.77
CA PRO A 132 -18.20 6.53 -16.25
C PRO A 132 -18.51 7.37 -17.49
N SER A 133 -17.53 8.10 -18.04
CA SER A 133 -17.69 8.88 -19.27
C SER A 133 -17.42 8.07 -20.53
N LEU A 134 -16.69 6.94 -20.42
CA LEU A 134 -16.36 6.07 -21.55
C LEU A 134 -17.60 5.46 -22.20
N SER A 135 -17.57 5.35 -23.53
CA SER A 135 -18.60 4.63 -24.27
C SER A 135 -18.50 3.13 -24.04
N LYS A 136 -19.63 2.42 -24.17
CA LYS A 136 -19.66 0.95 -24.05
C LYS A 136 -18.66 0.25 -24.99
N LYS A 137 -18.40 0.83 -26.17
CA LYS A 137 -17.46 0.30 -27.16
C LYS A 137 -16.01 0.44 -26.68
N GLU A 138 -15.65 1.59 -26.12
CA GLU A 138 -14.32 1.84 -25.54
C GLU A 138 -14.07 0.94 -24.33
N VAL A 139 -15.06 0.82 -23.44
CA VAL A 139 -15.02 -0.09 -22.29
C VAL A 139 -14.77 -1.52 -22.75
N TYR A 140 -15.57 -2.02 -23.69
CA TYR A 140 -15.43 -3.40 -24.18
C TYR A 140 -14.07 -3.66 -24.85
N ALA A 141 -13.59 -2.72 -25.67
CA ALA A 141 -12.31 -2.83 -26.34
C ALA A 141 -11.13 -2.85 -25.35
N ARG A 142 -11.15 -1.97 -24.33
CA ARG A 142 -10.12 -1.91 -23.30
C ARG A 142 -10.13 -3.15 -22.41
N VAL A 143 -11.31 -3.59 -21.97
CA VAL A 143 -11.48 -4.82 -21.18
C VAL A 143 -10.96 -6.04 -21.94
N SER A 144 -11.33 -6.19 -23.21
CA SER A 144 -10.91 -7.35 -24.02
C SER A 144 -9.39 -7.38 -24.24
N ARG A 145 -8.77 -6.21 -24.45
CA ARG A 145 -7.32 -6.09 -24.58
C ARG A 145 -6.60 -6.52 -23.29
N VAL A 146 -7.08 -6.07 -22.14
CA VAL A 146 -6.50 -6.40 -20.83
C VAL A 146 -6.68 -7.88 -20.50
N LEU A 147 -7.86 -8.45 -20.74
CA LEU A 147 -8.09 -9.89 -20.53
C LEU A 147 -7.17 -10.76 -21.39
N SER A 148 -6.91 -10.35 -22.63
CA SER A 148 -5.95 -11.02 -23.51
C SER A 148 -4.52 -10.91 -22.99
N ALA A 149 -4.09 -9.71 -22.60
CA ALA A 149 -2.75 -9.49 -22.06
C ALA A 149 -2.48 -10.28 -20.77
N MET A 150 -3.50 -10.46 -19.93
CA MET A 150 -3.42 -11.22 -18.68
C MET A 150 -3.62 -12.73 -18.85
N GLY A 151 -3.83 -13.21 -20.08
CA GLY A 151 -4.07 -14.63 -20.35
C GLY A 151 -5.36 -15.16 -19.70
N LEU A 152 -6.38 -14.32 -19.59
CA LEU A 152 -7.68 -14.62 -18.98
C LEU A 152 -8.80 -14.79 -20.02
N SER A 153 -8.50 -14.69 -21.32
CA SER A 153 -9.50 -14.82 -22.39
C SER A 153 -10.29 -16.12 -22.34
N SER A 154 -9.65 -17.25 -21.99
CA SER A 154 -10.30 -18.57 -21.92
C SER A 154 -11.27 -18.71 -20.75
N CYS A 155 -11.11 -17.93 -19.68
CA CYS A 155 -12.00 -17.93 -18.51
C CYS A 155 -12.79 -16.62 -18.36
N ALA A 156 -12.83 -15.77 -19.39
CA ALA A 156 -13.43 -14.44 -19.33
C ALA A 156 -14.90 -14.47 -18.88
N ASP A 157 -15.65 -15.50 -19.28
CA ASP A 157 -17.07 -15.63 -18.98
C ASP A 157 -17.35 -16.63 -17.84
N GLN A 158 -16.29 -17.16 -17.20
CA GLN A 158 -16.39 -17.99 -15.99
C GLN A 158 -16.56 -17.11 -14.74
N ARG A 159 -17.30 -17.61 -13.73
CA ARG A 159 -17.46 -16.95 -12.43
C ARG A 159 -16.18 -16.98 -11.62
N VAL A 160 -15.90 -15.91 -10.88
CA VAL A 160 -14.73 -15.81 -9.98
C VAL A 160 -14.78 -16.89 -8.88
N GLY A 161 -15.98 -17.24 -8.43
CA GLY A 161 -16.21 -18.27 -7.41
C GLY A 161 -16.35 -17.69 -6.01
N THR A 162 -17.23 -18.29 -5.23
CA THR A 162 -17.47 -17.99 -3.81
C THR A 162 -16.87 -19.10 -2.95
N VAL A 163 -16.93 -18.95 -1.62
CA VAL A 163 -16.53 -20.01 -0.67
C VAL A 163 -17.36 -21.28 -0.87
N ILE A 164 -18.61 -21.14 -1.34
CA ILE A 164 -19.59 -22.22 -1.47
C ILE A 164 -19.60 -22.80 -2.90
N SER A 165 -19.23 -22.00 -3.91
CA SER A 165 -19.22 -22.41 -5.32
C SER A 165 -17.84 -22.15 -5.93
N PRO A 166 -17.05 -23.20 -6.22
CA PRO A 166 -15.73 -23.04 -6.79
C PRO A 166 -15.82 -22.36 -8.17
N GLY A 167 -14.91 -21.43 -8.43
CA GLY A 167 -14.81 -20.68 -9.68
C GLY A 167 -13.43 -20.84 -10.31
N ILE A 168 -12.84 -19.72 -10.74
CA ILE A 168 -11.49 -19.70 -11.30
C ILE A 168 -10.43 -20.06 -10.25
N SER A 169 -9.28 -20.54 -10.70
CA SER A 169 -8.15 -20.93 -9.84
C SER A 169 -7.55 -19.74 -9.08
N GLY A 170 -6.83 -19.99 -7.98
CA GLY A 170 -6.16 -18.93 -7.22
C GLY A 170 -5.20 -18.08 -8.06
N GLY A 171 -4.43 -18.71 -8.95
CA GLY A 171 -3.56 -17.99 -9.89
C GLY A 171 -4.34 -17.15 -10.92
N GLN A 172 -5.53 -17.60 -11.34
CA GLN A 172 -6.44 -16.81 -12.17
C GLN A 172 -7.05 -15.64 -11.38
N LYS A 173 -7.39 -15.81 -10.10
CA LYS A 173 -7.85 -14.71 -9.22
C LYS A 173 -6.78 -13.62 -9.09
N ARG A 174 -5.52 -13.99 -8.87
CA ARG A 174 -4.41 -13.03 -8.79
C ARG A 174 -4.20 -12.26 -10.11
N ARG A 175 -4.33 -12.94 -11.26
CA ARG A 175 -4.30 -12.27 -12.57
C ARG A 175 -5.53 -11.40 -12.82
N LEU A 176 -6.71 -11.77 -12.32
CA LEU A 176 -7.93 -10.98 -12.43
C LEU A 176 -7.85 -9.68 -11.62
N THR A 177 -7.31 -9.72 -10.41
CA THR A 177 -6.95 -8.50 -9.66
C THR A 177 -6.09 -7.59 -10.51
N ALA A 178 -4.98 -8.13 -11.02
CA ALA A 178 -4.05 -7.35 -11.82
C ALA A 178 -4.71 -6.81 -13.10
N ALA A 179 -5.66 -7.55 -13.69
CA ALA A 179 -6.48 -7.07 -14.81
C ALA A 179 -7.40 -5.91 -14.41
N CYS A 180 -8.03 -5.96 -13.23
CA CYS A 180 -8.87 -4.88 -12.70
C CYS A 180 -8.07 -3.61 -12.41
N ALA A 181 -6.81 -3.77 -12.00
CA ALA A 181 -5.88 -2.67 -11.84
C ALA A 181 -5.41 -2.16 -13.22
N MET A 182 -4.94 -3.03 -14.11
CA MET A 182 -4.42 -2.66 -15.44
C MET A 182 -5.49 -2.00 -16.34
N VAL A 183 -6.77 -2.33 -16.17
CA VAL A 183 -7.84 -1.70 -16.94
C VAL A 183 -8.10 -0.26 -16.51
N THR A 184 -7.94 0.07 -15.22
CA THR A 184 -8.18 1.41 -14.66
C THR A 184 -6.92 2.26 -14.63
N LEU A 185 -5.76 1.63 -14.47
CA LEU A 185 -4.50 2.30 -14.35
C LEU A 185 -3.91 2.69 -15.72
N PRO A 186 -3.10 3.75 -15.76
CA PRO A 186 -2.03 3.86 -16.74
C PRO A 186 -1.14 2.59 -16.62
N THR A 187 -0.78 2.03 -17.76
CA THR A 187 -0.28 0.68 -18.04
C THR A 187 0.88 0.10 -17.20
N SER A 188 1.44 0.80 -16.21
CA SER A 188 2.56 0.33 -15.39
C SER A 188 2.48 0.75 -13.91
N ALA A 189 3.04 -0.06 -13.00
CA ALA A 189 3.16 0.26 -11.57
C ALA A 189 3.85 1.62 -11.31
N ARG A 190 4.79 2.00 -12.19
CA ARG A 190 5.45 3.32 -12.19
C ARG A 190 4.43 4.45 -12.33
N GLU A 191 3.51 4.35 -13.28
CA GLU A 191 2.54 5.42 -13.56
C GLU A 191 1.52 5.56 -12.44
N VAL A 192 1.12 4.44 -11.82
CA VAL A 192 0.31 4.47 -10.58
C VAL A 192 1.05 5.22 -9.48
N MET A 193 2.31 4.84 -9.25
CA MET A 193 3.09 5.42 -8.17
C MET A 193 3.40 6.90 -8.42
N MET A 194 3.63 7.28 -9.68
CA MET A 194 3.79 8.66 -10.09
C MET A 194 2.50 9.48 -9.87
N ALA A 195 1.33 8.92 -10.15
CA ALA A 195 0.06 9.56 -9.86
C ALA A 195 -0.16 9.73 -8.36
N ILE A 196 0.12 8.68 -7.57
CA ILE A 196 0.05 8.73 -6.09
C ILE A 196 1.00 9.77 -5.54
N ARG A 197 2.24 9.82 -6.04
CA ARG A 197 3.24 10.82 -5.66
C ARG A 197 2.77 12.24 -5.95
N THR A 198 2.27 12.48 -7.18
CA THR A 198 1.76 13.79 -7.58
C THR A 198 0.62 14.23 -6.66
N LEU A 199 -0.30 13.33 -6.34
CA LEU A 199 -1.41 13.60 -5.43
C LEU A 199 -0.93 13.88 -4.00
N ALA A 200 0.01 13.08 -3.48
CA ALA A 200 0.55 13.25 -2.15
C ALA A 200 1.21 14.62 -1.98
N VAL A 201 1.99 15.07 -2.96
CA VAL A 201 2.62 16.39 -2.96
C VAL A 201 1.58 17.50 -3.10
N ALA A 202 0.63 17.37 -4.03
CA ALA A 202 -0.39 18.40 -4.28
C ALA A 202 -1.31 18.62 -3.07
N GLU A 203 -1.76 17.53 -2.44
CA GLU A 203 -2.72 17.56 -1.34
C GLU A 203 -2.05 17.47 0.05
N SER A 204 -0.71 17.45 0.10
CA SER A 204 0.05 17.33 1.35
C SER A 204 -0.35 16.07 2.17
N ILE A 205 -0.55 14.94 1.49
CA ILE A 205 -0.94 13.66 2.10
C ILE A 205 0.31 12.83 2.42
N ILE A 206 0.28 12.11 3.54
CA ILE A 206 1.31 11.12 3.91
C ILE A 206 0.94 9.77 3.28
N VAL A 207 1.87 9.16 2.55
CA VAL A 207 1.64 7.87 1.88
C VAL A 207 2.63 6.83 2.34
N LEU A 208 2.10 5.73 2.88
CA LEU A 208 2.87 4.57 3.33
C LEU A 208 2.58 3.38 2.41
N VAL A 209 3.63 2.77 1.85
CA VAL A 209 3.47 1.63 0.94
C VAL A 209 4.38 0.49 1.33
N THR A 210 3.83 -0.71 1.53
CA THR A 210 4.65 -1.92 1.59
C THR A 210 4.96 -2.42 0.18
N ILE A 211 6.24 -2.57 -0.17
CA ILE A 211 6.65 -3.10 -1.48
C ILE A 211 7.65 -4.24 -1.31
N HIS A 212 7.38 -5.34 -2.02
CA HIS A 212 8.30 -6.45 -2.15
C HIS A 212 8.91 -6.40 -3.55
N GLN A 213 10.23 -6.15 -3.63
CA GLN A 213 11.01 -6.13 -4.88
C GLN A 213 10.52 -5.09 -5.92
N PRO A 214 10.57 -3.78 -5.61
CA PRO A 214 10.27 -2.75 -6.61
C PRO A 214 11.31 -2.73 -7.73
N SER A 215 10.88 -2.41 -8.95
CA SER A 215 11.80 -1.98 -9.98
C SER A 215 12.43 -0.62 -9.60
N TYR A 216 13.60 -0.31 -10.17
CA TYR A 216 14.26 0.99 -9.96
C TYR A 216 13.33 2.18 -10.26
N GLU A 217 12.54 2.09 -11.33
CA GLU A 217 11.60 3.14 -11.72
C GLU A 217 10.46 3.38 -10.71
N VAL A 218 10.03 2.32 -10.02
CA VAL A 218 9.02 2.42 -8.97
C VAL A 218 9.65 2.95 -7.69
N LEU A 219 10.82 2.43 -7.33
CA LEU A 219 11.56 2.87 -6.13
C LEU A 219 11.89 4.37 -6.18
N SER A 220 12.26 4.89 -7.36
CA SER A 220 12.59 6.32 -7.55
C SER A 220 11.40 7.28 -7.38
N GLN A 221 10.17 6.77 -7.26
CA GLN A 221 9.01 7.58 -6.92
C GLN A 221 8.87 7.83 -5.42
N PHE A 222 9.56 7.06 -4.58
CA PHE A 222 9.52 7.23 -3.12
C PHE A 222 10.48 8.33 -2.68
N THR A 223 10.10 9.00 -1.59
CA THR A 223 10.97 9.99 -0.95
C THR A 223 11.95 9.27 -0.05
N ASP A 224 11.42 8.45 0.84
CA ASP A 224 12.18 7.68 1.81
C ASP A 224 11.91 6.19 1.67
N VAL A 225 12.87 5.39 2.14
CA VAL A 225 12.78 3.94 2.22
C VAL A 225 13.18 3.47 3.60
N LEU A 226 12.40 2.54 4.14
CA LEU A 226 12.65 1.84 5.39
C LEU A 226 12.95 0.36 5.10
N LEU A 227 14.18 -0.04 5.41
CA LEU A 227 14.66 -1.41 5.33
C LEU A 227 14.68 -2.05 6.72
N LEU A 228 14.00 -3.18 6.84
CA LEU A 228 13.91 -3.97 8.06
C LEU A 228 14.40 -5.40 7.79
N ALA A 229 15.25 -5.94 8.66
CA ALA A 229 15.62 -7.37 8.67
C ALA A 229 15.63 -7.91 10.10
N GLY A 230 15.12 -9.13 10.29
CA GLY A 230 15.00 -9.73 11.63
C GLY A 230 14.16 -8.91 12.62
N GLY A 231 13.32 -8.01 12.11
CA GLY A 231 12.56 -7.03 12.89
C GLY A 231 13.30 -5.74 13.22
N TRP A 232 14.56 -5.60 12.83
CA TRP A 232 15.41 -4.47 13.17
C TRP A 232 15.51 -3.47 12.03
N THR A 233 15.63 -2.17 12.35
CA THR A 233 15.90 -1.13 11.34
C THR A 233 17.34 -1.22 10.86
N CYS A 234 17.51 -1.55 9.59
CA CYS A 234 18.82 -1.63 8.93
C CYS A 234 19.14 -0.37 8.13
N PHE A 235 18.12 0.33 7.64
CA PHE A 235 18.27 1.61 6.95
C PHE A 235 16.95 2.37 6.97
N HIS A 236 17.02 3.67 7.23
CA HIS A 236 15.92 4.62 7.04
C HIS A 236 16.50 5.93 6.53
N GLY A 237 16.07 6.35 5.34
CA GLY A 237 16.52 7.58 4.73
C GLY A 237 16.04 7.70 3.30
N LYS A 238 16.58 8.70 2.59
CA LYS A 238 16.14 8.99 1.22
C LYS A 238 16.56 7.88 0.27
N VAL A 239 15.74 7.64 -0.75
CA VAL A 239 16.06 6.67 -1.81
C VAL A 239 17.41 6.99 -2.48
N THR A 240 17.73 8.28 -2.65
CA THR A 240 19.00 8.74 -3.25
C THR A 240 20.22 8.48 -2.36
N GLU A 241 20.04 8.35 -1.05
CA GLU A 241 21.13 8.10 -0.09
C GLU A 241 21.48 6.62 0.03
N MET A 242 20.63 5.74 -0.50
CA MET A 242 20.72 4.30 -0.31
C MET A 242 21.97 3.71 -0.97
N GLU A 243 22.30 4.12 -2.20
CA GLU A 243 23.51 3.67 -2.89
C GLU A 243 24.78 4.06 -2.13
N GLY A 244 24.87 5.33 -1.70
CA GLY A 244 26.00 5.83 -0.93
C GLY A 244 26.11 5.18 0.46
N PHE A 245 24.99 4.78 1.07
CA PHE A 245 25.02 4.00 2.31
C PHE A 245 25.68 2.64 2.10
N PHE A 246 25.27 1.91 1.07
CA PHE A 246 25.83 0.60 0.73
C PHE A 246 27.32 0.68 0.37
N GLU A 247 27.73 1.74 -0.32
CA GLU A 247 29.13 1.99 -0.64
C GLU A 247 29.97 2.23 0.64
N ARG A 248 29.50 3.09 1.55
CA ARG A 248 30.22 3.36 2.82
C ARG A 248 30.28 2.17 3.77
N TRP A 249 29.25 1.33 3.77
CA TRP A 249 29.24 0.08 4.55
C TRP A 249 30.20 -0.98 3.98
N GLY A 250 30.68 -0.82 2.74
CA GLY A 250 31.62 -1.74 2.10
C GLY A 250 30.98 -2.79 1.18
N HIS A 251 29.68 -2.65 0.89
CA HIS A 251 28.93 -3.53 -0.01
C HIS A 251 28.31 -2.72 -1.15
N PRO A 252 29.10 -2.16 -2.07
CA PRO A 252 28.59 -1.29 -3.13
C PRO A 252 27.59 -2.01 -4.03
N VAL A 253 26.59 -1.26 -4.51
CA VAL A 253 25.60 -1.77 -5.47
C VAL A 253 26.29 -2.05 -6.80
N THR A 254 26.15 -3.27 -7.31
CA THR A 254 26.77 -3.65 -8.59
C THR A 254 26.04 -3.00 -9.77
N LYS A 255 26.75 -2.76 -10.88
CA LYS A 255 26.22 -2.00 -12.05
C LYS A 255 24.95 -2.57 -12.69
N PHE A 256 24.63 -3.85 -12.46
CA PHE A 256 23.51 -4.53 -13.10
C PHE A 256 22.38 -4.89 -12.13
N VAL A 257 22.49 -4.48 -10.86
CA VAL A 257 21.52 -4.81 -9.81
C VAL A 257 20.91 -3.52 -9.31
N SER A 258 19.58 -3.50 -9.18
CA SER A 258 18.91 -2.32 -8.61
C SER A 258 19.24 -2.19 -7.12
N PRO A 259 19.30 -0.97 -6.56
CA PRO A 259 19.57 -0.79 -5.13
C PRO A 259 18.59 -1.57 -4.23
N ALA A 260 17.30 -1.63 -4.60
CA ALA A 260 16.31 -2.40 -3.84
C ALA A 260 16.55 -3.91 -3.90
N GLU A 261 16.97 -4.44 -5.05
CA GLU A 261 17.32 -5.86 -5.19
C GLU A 261 18.59 -6.18 -4.39
N HIS A 262 19.60 -5.31 -4.44
CA HIS A 262 20.81 -5.42 -3.62
C HIS A 262 20.47 -5.43 -2.13
N ALA A 263 19.63 -4.48 -1.68
CA ALA A 263 19.13 -4.43 -0.32
C ALA A 263 18.42 -5.74 0.08
N MET A 264 17.49 -6.24 -0.73
CA MET A 264 16.81 -7.51 -0.45
C MET A 264 17.78 -8.69 -0.38
N ASN A 265 18.80 -8.74 -1.24
CA ASN A 265 19.80 -9.79 -1.22
C ASN A 265 20.65 -9.76 0.05
N CYS A 266 20.95 -8.57 0.58
CA CYS A 266 21.62 -8.38 1.87
C CYS A 266 20.72 -8.75 3.06
N LEU A 267 19.40 -8.53 2.96
CA LEU A 267 18.45 -8.71 4.07
C LEU A 267 17.81 -10.11 4.15
N ASN A 268 17.81 -10.88 3.06
CA ASN A 268 17.19 -12.21 3.00
C ASN A 268 18.02 -13.27 3.78
N ASN A 269 17.57 -13.60 4.99
CA ASN A 269 18.23 -14.53 5.93
C ASN A 269 17.88 -16.03 5.73
N ASP A 270 17.05 -16.40 4.75
CA ASP A 270 16.36 -17.69 4.79
C ASP A 270 17.20 -18.95 4.45
N PHE A 271 18.48 -18.84 4.03
CA PHE A 271 19.22 -20.01 3.53
C PHE A 271 20.71 -20.13 3.92
N SER A 272 21.27 -19.29 4.80
CA SER A 272 22.67 -19.44 5.22
C SER A 272 22.95 -18.78 6.58
N SER A 273 23.61 -19.51 7.48
CA SER A 273 24.09 -19.02 8.78
C SER A 273 25.01 -17.80 8.68
N THR A 274 25.68 -17.62 7.53
CA THR A 274 26.61 -16.51 7.25
C THR A 274 25.89 -15.17 7.02
N LYS A 275 24.59 -15.17 6.68
CA LYS A 275 23.85 -13.94 6.35
C LYS A 275 23.33 -13.18 7.58
N THR A 276 23.11 -13.88 8.69
CA THR A 276 22.71 -13.24 9.96
C THR A 276 23.77 -12.24 10.44
N GLU A 277 25.05 -12.58 10.29
CA GLU A 277 26.18 -11.68 10.60
C GLU A 277 26.17 -10.42 9.72
N THR A 278 25.79 -10.58 8.45
CA THR A 278 25.69 -9.46 7.49
C THR A 278 24.59 -8.48 7.91
N THR A 279 23.41 -8.97 8.32
CA THR A 279 22.32 -8.10 8.80
C THR A 279 22.65 -7.39 10.12
N ALA A 280 23.36 -8.06 11.03
CA ALA A 280 23.82 -7.45 12.28
C ALA A 280 24.85 -6.36 12.04
N SER A 281 25.84 -6.62 11.16
CA SER A 281 26.84 -5.63 10.75
C SER A 281 26.19 -4.40 10.09
N MET A 282 25.20 -4.60 9.21
CA MET A 282 24.47 -3.50 8.57
C MET A 282 23.73 -2.64 9.60
N ARG A 283 23.08 -3.26 10.60
CA ARG A 283 22.42 -2.53 11.69
C ARG A 283 23.41 -1.72 12.50
N GLU A 284 24.54 -2.31 12.89
CA GLU A 284 25.57 -1.62 13.69
C GLU A 284 26.16 -0.44 12.93
N PHE A 285 26.42 -0.61 11.63
CA PHE A 285 26.85 0.47 10.75
C PHE A 285 25.80 1.59 10.67
N TYR A 286 24.52 1.23 10.50
CA TYR A 286 23.43 2.19 10.49
C TYR A 286 23.30 2.96 11.81
N LEU A 287 23.36 2.29 12.96
CA LEU A 287 23.27 2.93 14.28
C LEU A 287 24.47 3.83 14.58
N SER A 288 25.67 3.44 14.16
CA SER A 288 26.89 4.24 14.38
C SER A 288 26.94 5.50 13.51
N HIS A 289 26.36 5.48 12.31
CA HIS A 289 26.40 6.59 11.36
C HIS A 289 25.11 7.43 11.34
N ASN A 290 24.04 6.96 11.96
CA ASN A 290 22.76 7.66 12.01
C ASN A 290 22.43 8.06 13.45
N SER A 291 23.06 9.14 13.92
CA SER A 291 22.68 9.86 15.13
C SER A 291 21.45 10.75 14.90
N ARG A 292 20.44 10.25 14.17
CA ARG A 292 19.16 10.96 14.03
C ARG A 292 18.49 10.98 15.40
N GLN A 293 18.64 12.09 16.11
CA GLN A 293 17.73 12.45 17.17
C GLN A 293 16.35 12.62 16.52
N TYR A 294 15.45 11.68 16.79
CA TYR A 294 14.04 11.80 16.43
C TYR A 294 13.42 12.88 17.31
N THR A 295 13.72 14.14 17.01
CA THR A 295 13.28 15.29 17.80
C THR A 295 11.76 15.39 17.69
N LEU A 296 11.08 15.46 18.83
CA LEU A 296 9.67 15.87 18.93
C LEU A 296 9.58 17.37 18.59
N GLU A 297 9.96 17.78 17.39
CA GLU A 297 9.71 19.16 16.97
C GLU A 297 8.23 19.31 16.69
N LEU A 298 7.52 19.82 17.70
CA LEU A 298 6.17 20.34 17.58
C LEU A 298 6.17 21.42 16.50
N PRO A 299 5.35 21.27 15.42
CA PRO A 299 5.02 22.40 14.58
C PRO A 299 4.45 23.50 15.49
N LYS A 300 5.12 24.67 15.52
CA LYS A 300 4.57 25.85 16.21
C LYS A 300 3.17 26.11 15.65
N SER A 301 2.21 26.20 16.56
CA SER A 301 0.78 26.11 16.32
C SER A 301 0.26 26.84 15.08
N GLY A 302 -0.64 26.13 14.39
CA GLY A 302 -1.60 26.68 13.45
C GLY A 302 -2.56 25.57 13.07
N ILE A 303 -3.46 25.18 13.99
CA ILE A 303 -4.68 24.45 13.59
C ILE A 303 -5.49 25.47 12.79
N THR A 304 -5.16 25.64 11.52
CA THR A 304 -6.16 26.11 10.56
C THR A 304 -7.09 24.93 10.36
N ASN A 305 -8.29 25.03 10.92
CA ASN A 305 -9.45 24.26 10.48
C ASN A 305 -9.61 24.55 8.97
N ARG A 306 -8.87 23.85 8.13
CA ARG A 306 -9.25 23.68 6.73
C ARG A 306 -10.26 22.57 6.75
N GLU A 307 -11.53 22.95 6.66
CA GLU A 307 -12.57 22.01 6.27
C GLU A 307 -12.07 21.24 5.04
N PRO A 308 -12.22 19.90 5.00
CA PRO A 308 -11.86 19.15 3.82
C PRO A 308 -12.68 19.69 2.66
N HIS A 309 -12.03 20.37 1.71
CA HIS A 309 -12.63 20.67 0.43
C HIS A 309 -12.77 19.33 -0.32
N PHE A 310 -13.86 18.62 -0.02
CA PHE A 310 -14.36 17.57 -0.88
C PHE A 310 -14.59 18.20 -2.24
N HIS A 311 -13.75 17.84 -3.22
CA HIS A 311 -14.04 18.12 -4.62
C HIS A 311 -15.47 17.67 -4.89
N SER A 312 -16.36 18.62 -5.17
CA SER A 312 -17.73 18.33 -5.55
C SER A 312 -17.68 17.61 -6.90
N GLU A 313 -17.65 16.28 -6.88
CA GLU A 313 -17.87 15.52 -8.10
C GLU A 313 -19.20 15.98 -8.70
N ARG A 314 -19.21 16.27 -10.01
CA ARG A 314 -20.44 16.65 -10.71
C ARG A 314 -21.51 15.59 -10.41
N LEU A 315 -22.72 16.02 -10.02
CA LEU A 315 -23.83 15.12 -9.67
C LEU A 315 -24.07 14.03 -10.73
N ASP A 316 -23.83 14.35 -12.01
CA ASP A 316 -23.95 13.42 -13.13
C ASP A 316 -23.00 12.22 -13.01
N ILE A 317 -21.77 12.44 -12.50
CA ILE A 317 -20.76 11.40 -12.28
C ILE A 317 -21.18 10.52 -11.10
N ILE A 318 -21.66 11.13 -10.02
CA ILE A 318 -22.18 10.43 -8.84
C ILE A 318 -23.37 9.55 -9.24
N MET A 319 -24.31 10.08 -10.02
CA MET A 319 -25.48 9.33 -10.50
C MET A 319 -25.07 8.17 -11.40
N LYS A 320 -24.12 8.37 -12.33
CA LYS A 320 -23.61 7.28 -13.19
C LYS A 320 -22.94 6.18 -12.38
N ARG A 321 -22.09 6.54 -11.40
CA ARG A 321 -21.45 5.56 -10.50
C ARG A 321 -22.49 4.84 -9.64
N SER A 322 -23.49 5.55 -9.11
CA SER A 322 -24.60 4.96 -8.36
C SER A 322 -25.39 3.96 -9.21
N LEU A 323 -25.63 4.27 -10.49
CA LEU A 323 -26.27 3.35 -11.44
C LEU A 323 -25.42 2.09 -11.67
N VAL A 324 -24.11 2.24 -11.87
CA VAL A 324 -23.18 1.10 -12.03
C VAL A 324 -23.17 0.23 -10.78
N LEU A 325 -23.12 0.83 -9.59
CA LEU A 325 -23.19 0.13 -8.32
C LEU A 325 -24.53 -0.59 -8.12
N THR A 326 -25.65 0.05 -8.49
CA THR A 326 -26.98 -0.53 -8.39
C THR A 326 -27.12 -1.73 -9.32
N ARG A 327 -26.66 -1.60 -10.57
CA ARG A 327 -26.63 -2.71 -11.54
C ARG A 327 -25.77 -3.87 -11.02
N ARG A 328 -24.62 -3.58 -10.43
CA ARG A 328 -23.74 -4.58 -9.78
C ARG A 328 -24.48 -5.27 -8.64
N SER A 329 -25.15 -4.53 -7.76
CA SER A 329 -25.88 -5.05 -6.61
C SER A 329 -27.07 -5.92 -7.03
N VAL A 330 -27.85 -5.52 -8.03
CA VAL A 330 -28.95 -6.32 -8.59
C VAL A 330 -28.44 -7.64 -9.17
N LYS A 331 -27.30 -7.60 -9.88
CA LYS A 331 -26.68 -8.78 -10.46
C LYS A 331 -26.08 -9.72 -9.43
N ASN A 332 -25.52 -9.16 -8.34
CA ASN A 332 -25.09 -9.93 -7.18
C ASN A 332 -26.30 -10.59 -6.50
N TYR A 333 -27.39 -9.85 -6.31
CA TYR A 333 -28.62 -10.34 -5.70
C TYR A 333 -29.25 -11.48 -6.49
N SER A 334 -29.45 -11.30 -7.80
CA SER A 334 -30.10 -12.32 -8.64
C SER A 334 -29.31 -13.62 -8.76
N ARG A 335 -27.97 -13.56 -8.65
CA ARG A 335 -27.09 -14.72 -8.78
C ARG A 335 -26.70 -15.35 -7.44
N ASN A 336 -27.00 -14.70 -6.32
CA ASN A 336 -26.73 -15.17 -4.97
C ASN A 336 -28.04 -15.53 -4.23
N LEU A 337 -28.87 -16.35 -4.90
CA LEU A 337 -30.22 -16.68 -4.46
C LEU A 337 -30.25 -17.34 -3.07
N LEU A 338 -29.25 -18.15 -2.74
CA LEU A 338 -29.15 -18.83 -1.43
C LEU A 338 -28.97 -17.84 -0.27
N ALA A 339 -28.10 -16.84 -0.40
CA ALA A 339 -27.81 -15.89 0.69
C ALA A 339 -28.96 -14.89 0.96
N TYR A 340 -29.83 -14.65 -0.03
CA TYR A 340 -30.99 -13.78 0.10
C TYR A 340 -32.28 -14.54 0.35
N GLY A 341 -32.43 -15.75 -0.19
CA GLY A 341 -33.53 -16.65 0.13
C GLY A 341 -33.54 -17.05 1.62
N VAL A 342 -32.38 -17.30 2.22
CA VAL A 342 -32.25 -17.52 3.67
C VAL A 342 -32.70 -16.28 4.45
N ARG A 343 -32.31 -15.06 4.01
CA ARG A 343 -32.73 -13.81 4.65
C ARG A 343 -34.23 -13.57 4.54
N ALA A 344 -34.83 -13.79 3.37
CA ALA A 344 -36.26 -13.67 3.16
C ALA A 344 -37.04 -14.70 4.00
N GLY A 345 -36.54 -15.94 4.09
CA GLY A 345 -37.09 -16.97 4.98
C GLY A 345 -37.02 -16.60 6.46
N MET A 346 -35.95 -15.94 6.90
CA MET A 346 -35.82 -15.44 8.28
C MET A 346 -36.76 -14.28 8.63
N TYR A 347 -37.23 -13.51 7.64
CA TYR A 347 -38.20 -12.41 7.85
C TYR A 347 -39.65 -12.86 7.67
N ALA A 348 -39.88 -14.00 7.04
CA ALA A 348 -41.21 -14.53 6.73
C ALA A 348 -41.69 -15.62 7.71
N GLY A 349 -40.84 -16.08 8.63
CA GLY A 349 -41.17 -17.04 9.68
C GLY A 349 -40.98 -16.43 11.07
#